data_AF-A0A942I2I9-F1
#
_entry.id   AF-A0A942I2I9-F1
#
_cell.length_a   1.000
_cell.length_b   1.000
_cell.length_c   1.000
_cell.angle_alpha   90.00
_cell.angle_beta   90.00
_cell.angle_gamma   90.00
#
_symmetry.space_group_name_H-M   'P 1'
#
loop_
_entity.id
_entity.type
_entity.pdbx_description
1 polymer ?
#
loop_
_entity_poly.entity_id
_entity_poly.type
_entity_poly.pdbx_seq_one_letter_code
_entity_poly.pdbx_strand_id
1 'polypeptide(L)' 'MTHYPLTHVDGSADKRYSIAKEFCGHADRRWVLRFCGEFVKSSISFASVAIRAAGHRSALNGQVIFEEVRA' A
#
# COMPACT_ATOMS: atom_id res chain seq x y z
N MET A 1 -8.18 -11.04 5.54
CA MET A 1 -7.42 -9.87 5.05
C MET A 1 -5.95 -10.23 5.09
N THR A 2 -5.18 -10.02 4.03
CA THR A 2 -3.76 -10.42 4.00
C THR A 2 -2.90 -9.22 4.38
N HIS A 3 -2.05 -9.39 5.39
CA HIS A 3 -1.06 -8.37 5.74
C HIS A 3 0.08 -8.42 4.72
N TYR A 4 0.36 -7.28 4.09
CA TYR A 4 1.46 -7.18 3.14
C TYR A 4 2.77 -7.05 3.93
N PRO A 5 3.81 -7.85 3.64
CA PRO A 5 5.01 -7.93 4.46
C PRO A 5 5.90 -6.68 4.26
N LEU A 6 5.48 -5.55 4.80
CA LEU A 6 6.39 -4.46 5.11
C LEU A 6 6.96 -4.73 6.49
N THR A 7 8.26 -4.52 6.66
CA THR A 7 8.95 -4.77 7.94
C THR A 7 9.47 -3.48 8.52
N HIS A 8 9.21 -3.19 9.79
CA HIS A 8 9.82 -2.10 10.55
C HIS A 8 11.36 -2.17 10.53
N VAL A 9 12.03 -1.12 11.02
CA VAL A 9 13.50 -1.05 11.04
C VAL A 9 14.12 -2.18 11.87
N ASP A 10 13.39 -2.65 12.89
CA ASP A 10 13.75 -3.79 13.74
C ASP A 10 13.46 -5.17 13.13
N GLY A 11 13.00 -5.22 11.87
CA GLY A 11 12.67 -6.46 11.16
C GLY A 11 11.28 -7.03 11.49
N SER A 12 10.54 -6.45 12.44
CA SER A 12 9.18 -6.88 12.76
C SER A 12 8.19 -6.51 11.64
N ALA A 13 7.15 -7.32 11.41
CA ALA A 13 6.17 -7.02 10.38
C ALA A 13 5.28 -5.81 10.77
N ASP A 14 5.14 -4.84 9.86
CA ASP A 14 4.25 -3.70 9.97
C ASP A 14 2.81 -4.11 9.64
N LYS A 15 2.08 -4.47 10.69
CA LYS A 15 0.69 -4.97 10.60
C LYS A 15 -0.32 -3.88 10.25
N ARG A 16 0.07 -2.59 10.23
CA ARG A 16 -0.83 -1.49 9.88
C ARG A 16 -1.23 -1.54 8.41
N TYR A 17 -0.37 -2.09 7.56
CA TYR A 17 -0.67 -2.29 6.15
C TYR A 17 -1.44 -3.58 5.92
N SER A 18 -2.41 -3.48 5.04
CA SER A 18 -3.20 -4.63 4.58
C SER A 18 -3.52 -4.50 3.11
N ILE A 19 -3.38 -5.60 2.37
CA ILE A 19 -3.67 -5.67 0.94
C ILE A 19 -4.59 -6.86 0.69
N ALA A 20 -5.77 -6.61 0.11
CA ALA A 20 -6.73 -7.66 -0.21
C ALA A 20 -7.53 -7.32 -1.48
N LYS A 21 -8.07 -8.33 -2.16
CA LYS A 21 -9.05 -8.10 -3.23
C LYS A 21 -10.41 -7.75 -2.60
N GLU A 22 -10.91 -6.56 -2.86
CA GLU A 22 -12.18 -6.05 -2.32
C GLU A 22 -13.02 -5.41 -3.43
N PHE A 23 -14.34 -5.41 -3.24
CA PHE A 23 -15.23 -4.55 -4.02
C PHE A 23 -15.11 -3.13 -3.45
N CYS A 24 -14.67 -2.19 -4.29
CA CYS A 24 -14.37 -0.81 -3.90
C CYS A 24 -15.04 0.20 -4.86
N GLY A 25 -16.30 -0.04 -5.21
CA GLY A 25 -17.06 0.81 -6.14
C GLY A 25 -16.77 0.55 -7.62
N HIS A 26 -16.05 -0.53 -7.94
CA HIS A 26 -15.83 -0.99 -9.31
C HIS A 26 -16.59 -2.28 -9.59
N ALA A 27 -16.89 -2.53 -10.88
CA ALA A 27 -17.57 -3.74 -11.33
C ALA A 27 -16.85 -5.02 -10.88
N ASP A 28 -15.52 -5.01 -10.94
CA ASP A 28 -14.68 -6.12 -10.50
C ASP A 28 -13.95 -5.81 -9.19
N ARG A 29 -13.65 -6.87 -8.44
CA ARG A 29 -12.79 -6.79 -7.25
C ARG A 29 -11.40 -6.31 -7.64
N ARG A 30 -10.91 -5.28 -6.96
CA ARG A 30 -9.56 -4.74 -7.14
C ARG A 30 -8.71 -5.00 -5.91
N TRP A 31 -7.39 -4.99 -6.07
CA TRP A 31 -6.48 -4.98 -4.93
C TRP A 31 -6.60 -3.64 -4.22
N VAL A 32 -6.92 -3.67 -2.94
CA VAL A 32 -7.11 -2.51 -2.08
C VAL A 32 -6.00 -2.49 -1.05
N LEU A 33 -5.34 -1.35 -0.93
CA LEU A 33 -4.40 -1.01 0.12
C LEU A 33 -5.14 -0.27 1.24
N ARG A 34 -4.99 -0.74 2.47
CA ARG A 34 -5.41 -0.02 3.67
C ARG A 34 -4.27 0.17 4.64
N PHE A 35 -4.30 1.30 5.35
CA PHE A 35 -3.40 1.65 6.43
C PHE A 35 -4.22 1.87 7.70
N CYS A 36 -3.93 1.12 8.76
CA CYS A 36 -4.74 1.10 9.99
C CYS A 36 -6.25 0.87 9.75
N GLY A 37 -6.60 0.13 8.69
CA GLY A 37 -7.98 -0.14 8.28
C GLY A 37 -8.59 0.90 7.32
N GLU A 38 -7.98 2.07 7.18
CA GLU A 38 -8.46 3.13 6.29
C GLU A 38 -8.07 2.90 4.83
N PHE A 39 -8.96 3.22 3.90
CA PHE A 39 -8.71 3.08 2.48
C PHE A 39 -7.64 4.07 2.00
N VAL A 40 -6.59 3.55 1.36
CA VAL A 40 -5.52 4.38 0.78
C VAL A 40 -5.63 4.40 -0.74
N LYS A 41 -5.69 3.21 -1.36
CA LYS A 41 -5.71 3.09 -2.83
C LYS A 41 -6.31 1.76 -3.28
N SER A 42 -6.89 1.73 -4.47
CA SER A 42 -7.23 0.50 -5.19
C SER A 42 -6.52 0.43 -6.55
N SER A 43 -6.20 -0.77 -7.01
CA SER A 43 -5.62 -1.05 -8.32
C SER A 43 -5.99 -2.44 -8.82
N ILE A 44 -6.02 -2.63 -10.14
CA ILE A 44 -6.19 -3.96 -10.75
C ILE A 44 -4.95 -4.83 -10.50
N SER A 45 -3.78 -4.21 -10.29
CA SER A 45 -2.50 -4.90 -10.08
C SER A 45 -2.07 -4.89 -8.62
N PHE A 46 -1.67 -6.06 -8.11
CA PHE A 46 -1.08 -6.20 -6.78
C PHE A 46 0.24 -5.44 -6.63
N ALA A 47 1.10 -5.49 -7.65
CA ALA A 47 2.39 -4.79 -7.62
C ALA A 47 2.21 -3.27 -7.44
N SER A 48 1.18 -2.70 -8.07
CA SER A 48 0.86 -1.28 -7.96
C SER A 48 0.51 -0.86 -6.52
N VAL A 49 -0.33 -1.63 -5.81
CA VAL A 49 -0.64 -1.34 -4.41
C VAL A 49 0.52 -1.65 -3.46
N ALA A 50 1.33 -2.67 -3.76
CA ALA A 50 2.55 -2.99 -3.01
C ALA A 50 3.58 -1.85 -3.05
N ILE A 51 3.89 -1.32 -4.24
CA ILE A 51 4.79 -0.17 -4.42
C ILE A 51 4.25 1.05 -3.67
N ARG A 52 2.93 1.30 -3.75
CA ARG A 52 2.30 2.40 -3.01
C ARG A 52 2.37 2.21 -1.49
N ALA A 53 2.26 0.98 -0.98
CA ALA A 53 2.43 0.70 0.44
C ALA A 53 3.86 1.03 0.91
N ALA A 54 4.87 0.62 0.14
CA ALA A 54 6.27 0.97 0.40
C ALA A 54 6.50 2.49 0.35
N GLY A 55 5.95 3.17 -0.67
CA GLY A 55 6.07 4.62 -0.80
C GLY A 55 5.39 5.42 0.31
N HIS A 56 4.19 4.99 0.72
CA HIS A 56 3.48 5.58 1.86
C HIS A 56 4.31 5.46 3.15
N ARG A 57 5.00 4.33 3.35
CA ARG A 57 5.85 4.12 4.53
C ARG A 57 7.06 5.05 4.51
N SER A 58 7.73 5.18 3.37
CA SER A 58 8.86 6.12 3.23
C SER A 58 8.43 7.56 3.51
N ALA A 59 7.28 7.99 3.00
CA ALA A 59 6.73 9.32 3.28
C ALA A 59 6.47 9.54 4.78
N LEU A 60 5.92 8.56 5.50
CA LEU A 60 5.73 8.62 6.96
C LEU A 60 7.05 8.70 7.73
N ASN A 61 8.12 8.11 7.20
CA ASN A 61 9.45 8.16 7.80
C ASN A 61 10.24 9.42 7.38
N GLY A 62 9.59 10.39 6.71
CA GLY A 62 10.26 11.60 6.22
C GLY A 62 11.22 11.37 5.05
N GLN A 63 11.25 10.16 4.48
CA GLN A 63 11.97 9.88 3.23
C GLN A 63 11.07 10.25 2.06
N VAL A 64 11.31 11.44 1.50
CA VAL A 64 10.65 11.88 0.27
C VAL A 64 11.14 10.98 -0.87
N ILE A 65 10.30 10.06 -1.34
CA ILE A 65 10.56 9.41 -2.62
C ILE A 65 10.20 10.43 -3.69
N PHE A 66 11.20 11.03 -4.32
CA PHE A 66 11.02 11.82 -5.52
C PHE A 66 10.49 10.89 -6.63
N GLU A 67 9.17 10.90 -6.86
CA GLU A 67 8.62 10.44 -8.15
C GLU A 67 9.02 11.51 -9.18
N GLU A 68 10.08 11.22 -9.95
CA GLU A 68 10.49 11.99 -11.11
C GLU A 68 9.35 11.91 -12.15
N VAL A 69 8.46 12.90 -12.15
CA VAL A 69 7.45 13.06 -13.18
C VAL A 69 8.15 13.62 -14.42
N ARG A 70 8.41 12.76 -15.41
CA ARG A 70 8.83 13.21 -16.74
C ARG A 70 7.75 14.10 -17.36
N ALA A 71 8.18 15.27 -17.81
CA ALA A 71 7.42 16.23 -18.62
C ALA A 71 7.12 15.69 -20.03
#